data_AF-A0A6U6MMX8-F1
#
_entry.id   AF-A0A6U6MMX8-F1
#
_cell.length_a   1.000
_cell.length_b   1.000
_cell.length_c   1.000
_cell.angle_alpha   90.00
_cell.angle_beta   90.00
_cell.angle_gamma   90.00
#
_symmetry.space_group_name_H-M   'P 1'
#
loop_
_entity.id
_entity.type
_entity.pdbx_description
1 polymer ?
#
loop_
_entity_poly.entity_id
_entity_poly.type
_entity_poly.pdbx_seq_one_letter_code
_entity_poly.pdbx_strand_id
1 'polypeptide(L)'
;ARARADGAARPRQRAARGGIYKSAEGAKVYGYYAKAGLKRLTFCTRIQRRLQDAVRDHAVLSRLLERVQREGAEAPAGLPARVRSAVAAVLGGEGLEEREFLRSVTVTFSVHFWLGRCLYVHRRDLDTALEALAALEAAKVPTPPGDRGALERARQEWRRVRQAFVQLQTQDASGARRAQVEERLAALEASHGPMRARKEALLRMRQQRHARRHPPDACGDAPLVRRLERKLRAWAHETARQRRRAALAEARERTRRLELGRKRRWDGKESYADFMRRRRRDG
;
A
#
# COMPACT_ATOMS: atom_id res chain seq x y z
N ALA A 1 -23.11 -28.64 -24.38
CA ALA A 1 -22.77 -27.90 -23.16
C ALA A 1 -21.29 -27.47 -23.21
N ARG A 2 -20.99 -26.17 -23.33
CA ARG A 2 -19.60 -25.66 -23.35
C ARG A 2 -19.30 -25.01 -22.01
N ALA A 3 -18.42 -25.63 -21.23
CA ALA A 3 -17.94 -25.13 -19.95
C ALA A 3 -17.18 -23.82 -20.15
N ARG A 4 -17.65 -22.75 -19.49
CA ARG A 4 -16.94 -21.48 -19.40
C ARG A 4 -15.80 -21.67 -18.40
N ALA A 5 -14.56 -21.59 -18.88
CA ALA A 5 -13.40 -21.48 -18.03
C ALA A 5 -13.44 -20.13 -17.32
N ASP A 6 -13.82 -20.14 -16.04
CA ASP A 6 -13.70 -19.00 -15.16
C ASP A 6 -12.23 -18.59 -15.08
N GLY A 7 -11.90 -17.48 -15.72
CA GLY A 7 -10.60 -16.83 -15.63
C GLY A 7 -10.38 -16.32 -14.22
N ALA A 8 -9.89 -17.21 -13.34
CA ALA A 8 -9.43 -16.88 -12.00
C ALA A 8 -8.42 -15.73 -12.13
N ALA A 9 -8.86 -14.54 -11.73
CA ALA A 9 -8.00 -13.37 -11.69
C ALA A 9 -6.80 -13.71 -10.80
N ARG A 10 -5.61 -13.82 -11.41
CA ARG A 10 -4.36 -14.02 -10.67
C ARG A 10 -4.35 -13.02 -9.52
N PRO A 11 -4.22 -13.46 -8.25
CA PRO A 11 -4.17 -12.54 -7.14
C PRO A 11 -3.03 -11.57 -7.44
N ARG A 12 -3.34 -10.27 -7.47
CA ARG A 12 -2.33 -9.23 -7.61
C ARG A 12 -1.33 -9.47 -6.49
N GLN A 13 -0.17 -10.04 -6.83
CA GLN A 13 0.96 -10.20 -5.92
C GLN A 13 1.23 -8.78 -5.41
N ARG A 14 0.78 -8.50 -4.18
CA ARG A 14 1.14 -7.29 -3.47
C ARG A 14 2.65 -7.35 -3.40
N ALA A 15 3.34 -6.46 -4.10
CA ALA A 15 4.79 -6.38 -4.12
C ALA A 15 5.29 -6.66 -2.70
N ALA A 16 6.01 -7.77 -2.54
CA ALA A 16 6.41 -8.26 -1.23
C ALA A 16 7.14 -7.11 -0.52
N ARG A 17 6.59 -6.65 0.60
CA ARG A 17 7.21 -5.58 1.40
C ARG A 17 8.37 -6.19 2.17
N GLY A 18 9.39 -6.68 1.48
CA GLY A 18 10.50 -7.36 2.10
C GLY A 18 11.59 -7.75 1.11
N GLY A 19 12.77 -8.06 1.66
CA GLY A 19 13.94 -8.45 0.90
C GLY A 19 15.22 -8.26 1.71
N ILE A 20 16.35 -8.42 1.04
CA ILE A 20 17.68 -8.23 1.61
C ILE A 20 18.21 -6.89 1.11
N TYR A 21 18.77 -6.12 2.02
CA TYR A 21 19.23 -4.76 1.80
C TYR A 21 20.71 -4.66 2.15
N LYS A 22 21.42 -3.81 1.40
CA LYS A 22 22.83 -3.50 1.63
C LYS A 22 22.94 -2.28 2.55
N SER A 23 23.71 -2.37 3.62
CA SER A 23 24.10 -1.20 4.42
C SER A 23 25.42 -0.66 3.87
N ALA A 24 25.39 0.53 3.28
CA ALA A 24 26.56 1.13 2.65
C ALA A 24 26.57 2.65 2.84
N GLU A 25 27.77 3.23 2.79
CA GLU A 25 28.02 4.66 2.75
C GLU A 25 29.02 4.93 1.63
N GLY A 26 28.57 5.63 0.60
CA GLY A 26 29.31 5.75 -0.66
C GLY A 26 29.61 4.38 -1.26
N ALA A 27 30.90 4.12 -1.53
CA ALA A 27 31.38 2.85 -2.08
C ALA A 27 31.55 1.75 -1.00
N LYS A 28 31.62 2.11 0.28
CA LYS A 28 31.94 1.18 1.37
C LYS A 28 30.71 0.38 1.79
N VAL A 29 30.87 -0.94 1.88
CA VAL A 29 29.83 -1.88 2.30
C VAL A 29 30.10 -2.31 3.73
N TYR A 30 29.15 -2.04 4.63
CA TYR A 30 29.25 -2.46 6.03
C TYR A 30 28.61 -3.84 6.27
N GLY A 31 27.65 -4.23 5.43
CA GLY A 31 27.01 -5.53 5.49
C GLY A 31 25.65 -5.56 4.83
N TYR A 32 24.86 -6.56 5.19
CA TYR A 32 23.55 -6.88 4.64
C TYR A 32 22.56 -7.09 5.77
N TYR A 33 21.30 -6.73 5.58
CA TYR A 33 20.26 -7.00 6.56
C TYR A 33 18.96 -7.37 5.86
N ALA A 34 18.10 -8.13 6.53
CA ALA A 34 16.79 -8.50 6.02
C ALA A 34 15.74 -7.52 6.52
N LYS A 35 14.71 -7.33 5.70
CA LYS A 35 13.52 -6.55 6.08
C LYS A 35 12.28 -7.27 5.60
N ALA A 36 11.24 -7.32 6.42
CA ALA A 36 9.95 -7.90 6.06
C ALA A 36 8.81 -7.13 6.73
N GLY A 37 7.71 -6.93 6.00
CA GLY A 37 6.60 -6.08 6.41
C GLY A 37 5.27 -6.82 6.53
N LEU A 38 4.56 -6.56 7.63
CA LEU A 38 3.21 -7.07 7.89
C LEU A 38 2.28 -5.94 8.26
N LYS A 39 1.29 -5.65 7.40
CA LYS A 39 0.32 -4.55 7.58
C LYS A 39 1.03 -3.20 7.83
N ARG A 40 1.04 -2.75 9.08
CA ARG A 40 1.63 -1.49 9.58
C ARG A 40 2.96 -1.70 10.30
N LEU A 41 3.45 -2.92 10.41
CA LEU A 41 4.73 -3.25 11.02
C LEU A 41 5.74 -3.60 9.94
N THR A 42 7.01 -3.26 10.17
CA THR A 42 8.11 -3.68 9.34
C THR A 42 9.30 -4.02 10.21
N PHE A 43 9.73 -5.27 10.15
CA PHE A 43 10.83 -5.82 10.93
C PHE A 43 12.12 -5.67 10.12
N CYS A 44 13.19 -5.21 10.77
CA CYS A 44 14.52 -5.11 10.21
C CYS A 44 15.49 -5.90 11.11
N THR A 45 16.25 -6.83 10.53
CA THR A 45 17.20 -7.65 11.30
C THR A 45 18.51 -6.91 11.57
N ARG A 46 19.35 -7.51 12.41
CA ARG A 46 20.77 -7.15 12.56
C ARG A 46 21.51 -7.08 11.22
N ILE A 47 22.62 -6.33 11.21
CA ILE A 47 23.51 -6.24 10.04
C ILE A 47 24.46 -7.44 10.08
N GLN A 48 24.41 -8.25 9.03
CA GLN A 48 25.28 -9.38 8.79
C GLN A 48 26.44 -9.00 7.86
N ARG A 49 27.64 -9.53 8.11
CA ARG A 49 28.79 -9.28 7.22
C ARG A 49 28.64 -10.00 5.88
N ARG A 50 28.08 -11.22 5.89
CA ARG A 50 27.91 -12.06 4.69
C ARG A 50 26.46 -12.03 4.22
N LEU A 51 26.27 -12.02 2.89
CA LEU A 51 24.95 -12.02 2.28
C LEU A 51 24.14 -13.26 2.66
N GLN A 52 24.78 -14.43 2.69
CA GLN A 52 24.13 -15.71 3.04
C GLN A 52 23.46 -15.67 4.42
N ASP A 53 24.07 -14.99 5.39
CA ASP A 53 23.52 -14.90 6.75
C ASP A 53 22.29 -13.98 6.76
N ALA A 54 22.30 -12.91 5.97
CA ALA A 54 21.12 -12.08 5.77
C ALA A 54 19.99 -12.80 5.01
N VAL A 55 20.31 -13.76 4.11
CA VAL A 55 19.31 -14.63 3.48
C VAL A 55 18.65 -15.53 4.53
N ARG A 56 19.44 -16.12 5.43
CA ARG A 56 18.94 -16.94 6.54
C ARG A 56 18.03 -16.11 7.46
N ASP A 57 18.46 -14.92 7.85
CA ASP A 57 17.65 -13.98 8.63
C ASP A 57 16.33 -13.64 7.93
N HIS A 58 16.34 -13.45 6.61
CA HIS A 58 15.12 -13.21 5.82
C HIS A 58 14.17 -14.43 5.81
N ALA A 59 14.70 -15.65 5.77
CA ALA A 59 13.89 -16.86 5.87
C ALA A 59 13.21 -16.98 7.24
N VAL A 60 13.92 -16.65 8.33
CA VAL A 60 13.35 -16.57 9.69
C VAL A 60 12.24 -15.52 9.75
N LEU A 61 12.47 -14.31 9.22
CA LEU A 61 11.42 -13.27 9.15
C LEU A 61 10.19 -13.73 8.34
N SER A 62 10.42 -14.44 7.23
CA SER A 62 9.32 -14.94 6.39
C SER A 62 8.46 -15.95 7.15
N ARG A 63 9.08 -16.86 7.90
CA ARG A 63 8.39 -17.83 8.78
C ARG A 63 7.59 -17.12 9.88
N LEU A 64 8.17 -16.09 10.49
CA LEU A 64 7.47 -15.25 11.48
C LEU A 64 6.21 -14.62 10.88
N LEU A 65 6.32 -13.98 9.71
CA LEU A 65 5.17 -13.34 9.07
C LEU A 65 4.09 -14.33 8.67
N GLU A 66 4.48 -15.51 8.18
CA GLU A 66 3.56 -16.58 7.85
C GLU A 66 2.82 -17.09 9.10
N ARG A 67 3.53 -17.27 10.22
CA ARG A 67 2.94 -17.69 11.48
C ARG A 67 1.89 -16.69 11.98
N VAL A 68 2.19 -15.39 11.97
CA VAL A 68 1.22 -14.35 12.37
C VAL A 68 -0.02 -14.35 11.46
N GLN A 69 0.14 -14.67 10.17
CA GLN A 69 -0.97 -14.73 9.23
C GLN A 69 -1.85 -15.97 9.48
N ARG A 70 -1.26 -17.13 9.75
CA ARG A 70 -1.97 -18.37 10.06
C ARG A 70 -2.76 -18.25 11.37
N GLU A 71 -2.12 -17.79 12.44
CA GLU A 71 -2.79 -17.56 13.74
C GLU A 71 -3.93 -16.54 13.64
N GLY A 72 -3.84 -15.59 12.70
CA GLY A 72 -4.88 -14.62 12.48
C GLY A 72 -6.14 -15.15 11.79
N ALA A 73 -6.08 -16.34 11.17
CA ALA A 73 -7.24 -17.02 10.63
C ALA A 73 -7.97 -17.86 11.70
N GLU A 74 -7.23 -18.36 12.69
CA GLU A 74 -7.73 -19.32 13.68
C GLU A 74 -8.22 -18.66 14.98
N ALA A 75 -7.58 -17.55 15.41
CA ALA A 75 -7.88 -16.94 16.70
C ALA A 75 -8.35 -15.47 16.58
N PRO A 76 -9.37 -15.06 17.37
CA PRO A 76 -9.81 -13.66 17.45
C PRO A 76 -8.80 -12.75 18.19
N ALA A 77 -7.63 -13.27 18.56
CA ALA A 77 -6.61 -12.51 19.26
C ALA A 77 -6.20 -11.23 18.49
N GLY A 78 -6.00 -10.14 19.24
CA GLY A 78 -5.52 -8.87 18.71
C GLY A 78 -4.18 -9.02 17.98
N LEU A 79 -3.93 -8.12 17.01
CA LEU A 79 -2.67 -8.14 16.25
C LEU A 79 -1.41 -8.15 17.13
N PRO A 80 -1.31 -7.34 18.22
CA PRO A 80 -0.12 -7.35 19.07
C PRO A 80 0.17 -8.72 19.71
N ALA A 81 -0.84 -9.39 20.26
CA ALA A 81 -0.67 -10.69 20.92
C ALA A 81 -0.17 -11.78 19.96
N ARG A 82 -0.73 -11.84 18.74
CA ARG A 82 -0.28 -12.77 17.70
C ARG A 82 1.16 -12.50 17.26
N VAL A 83 1.54 -11.23 17.13
CA VAL A 83 2.91 -10.88 16.76
C VAL A 83 3.88 -11.35 17.84
N ARG A 84 3.59 -11.12 19.13
CA ARG A 84 4.41 -11.61 20.25
C ARG A 84 4.54 -13.12 20.25
N SER A 85 3.41 -13.83 20.15
CA SER A 85 3.40 -15.30 20.15
C SER A 85 4.21 -15.88 18.98
N ALA A 86 4.02 -15.35 17.77
CA ALA A 86 4.77 -15.78 16.61
C ALA A 86 6.28 -15.46 16.69
N VAL A 87 6.65 -14.30 17.23
CA VAL A 87 8.06 -13.92 17.44
C VAL A 87 8.70 -14.88 18.44
N ALA A 88 8.09 -15.09 19.61
CA ALA A 88 8.58 -15.99 20.64
C ALA A 88 8.72 -17.42 20.12
N ALA A 89 7.70 -17.93 19.42
CA ALA A 89 7.71 -19.29 18.88
C ALA A 89 8.78 -19.48 17.79
N VAL A 90 8.87 -18.56 16.82
CA VAL A 90 9.80 -18.71 15.69
C VAL A 90 11.24 -18.45 16.13
N LEU A 91 11.51 -17.42 16.94
CA LEU A 91 12.87 -17.14 17.39
C LEU A 91 13.35 -18.17 18.43
N GLY A 92 12.48 -18.60 19.36
CA GLY A 92 12.79 -19.66 20.31
C GLY A 92 13.11 -20.99 19.64
N GLY A 93 12.38 -21.34 18.57
CA GLY A 93 12.67 -22.54 17.77
C GLY A 93 14.00 -22.48 17.01
N GLU A 94 14.54 -21.29 16.78
CA GLU A 94 15.85 -21.06 16.15
C GLU A 94 16.97 -20.82 17.17
N GLY A 95 16.67 -20.80 18.47
CA GLY A 95 17.61 -20.44 19.52
C GLY A 95 18.11 -19.00 19.42
N LEU A 96 17.27 -18.08 18.96
CA LEU A 96 17.62 -16.67 18.77
C LEU A 96 16.91 -15.78 19.79
N GLU A 97 17.65 -14.83 20.34
CA GLU A 97 17.09 -13.77 21.18
C GLU A 97 16.51 -12.64 20.33
N GLU A 98 15.37 -12.07 20.76
CA GLU A 98 14.68 -11.01 20.00
C GLU A 98 15.59 -9.81 19.77
N ARG A 99 16.26 -9.33 20.83
CA ARG A 99 17.10 -8.12 20.81
C ARG A 99 18.36 -8.27 19.98
N GLU A 100 18.83 -9.50 19.79
CA GLU A 100 19.98 -9.80 18.95
C GLU A 100 19.60 -9.97 17.49
N PHE A 101 18.40 -10.50 17.24
CA PHE A 101 17.91 -10.77 15.90
C PHE A 101 17.32 -9.51 15.24
N LEU A 102 16.44 -8.80 15.96
CA LEU A 102 15.77 -7.59 15.48
C LEU A 102 16.61 -6.36 15.79
N ARG A 103 17.03 -5.64 14.75
CA ARG A 103 17.69 -4.33 14.91
C ARG A 103 16.67 -3.23 15.20
N SER A 104 15.54 -3.29 14.51
CA SER A 104 14.45 -2.35 14.71
C SER A 104 13.13 -2.87 14.15
N VAL A 105 12.05 -2.42 14.74
CA VAL A 105 10.69 -2.58 14.26
C VAL A 105 10.13 -1.21 13.91
N THR A 106 9.64 -1.06 12.69
CA THR A 106 9.10 0.20 12.18
C THR A 106 7.59 0.13 12.09
N VAL A 107 6.90 1.03 12.79
CA VAL A 107 5.47 1.26 12.67
C VAL A 107 5.23 2.26 11.55
N THR A 108 4.51 1.84 10.51
CA THR A 108 4.12 2.66 9.36
C THR A 108 2.66 3.03 9.45
N PHE A 109 2.37 4.33 9.45
CA PHE A 109 1.02 4.84 9.58
C PHE A 109 0.66 5.78 8.42
N SER A 110 -0.35 5.40 7.63
CA SER A 110 -0.75 6.16 6.45
C SER A 110 -1.53 7.42 6.82
N VAL A 111 -1.00 8.58 6.42
CA VAL A 111 -1.63 9.91 6.56
C VAL A 111 -1.57 10.69 5.23
N HIS A 112 -1.67 9.96 4.11
CA HIS A 112 -1.57 10.50 2.75
C HIS A 112 -2.55 11.64 2.43
N PHE A 113 -3.68 11.74 3.15
CA PHE A 113 -4.60 12.86 2.98
C PHE A 113 -4.00 14.17 3.54
N TRP A 114 -3.26 14.09 4.65
CA TRP A 114 -2.73 15.24 5.38
C TRP A 114 -1.33 15.64 4.90
N LEU A 115 -0.45 14.65 4.71
CA LEU A 115 0.98 14.87 4.40
C LEU A 115 1.41 14.38 3.02
N GLY A 116 0.52 13.72 2.27
CA GLY A 116 0.87 13.05 1.01
C GLY A 116 1.77 11.82 1.16
N ARG A 117 2.06 11.39 2.40
CA ARG A 117 2.98 10.28 2.72
C ARG A 117 2.57 9.54 4.00
N CYS A 118 3.31 8.49 4.35
CA CYS A 118 3.20 7.80 5.64
C CYS A 118 4.09 8.45 6.71
N LEU A 119 3.68 8.29 7.97
CA LEU A 119 4.55 8.48 9.14
C LEU A 119 5.22 7.16 9.48
N TYR A 120 6.45 7.26 9.99
CA TYR A 120 7.27 6.12 10.41
C TYR A 120 7.74 6.36 11.84
N VAL A 121 7.49 5.40 12.72
CA VAL A 121 8.03 5.36 14.08
C VAL A 121 8.94 4.14 14.16
N HIS A 122 10.22 4.36 14.44
CA HIS A 122 11.21 3.30 14.56
C HIS A 122 11.42 3.01 16.03
N ARG A 123 11.33 1.74 16.42
CA ARG A 123 11.61 1.26 17.77
C ARG A 123 12.64 0.15 17.70
N ARG A 124 13.47 0.02 18.73
CA ARG A 124 14.48 -1.04 18.82
C ARG A 124 13.88 -2.35 19.30
N ASP A 125 12.86 -2.27 20.15
CA ASP A 125 12.24 -3.38 20.86
C ASP A 125 10.82 -3.63 20.32
N LEU A 126 10.39 -4.89 20.26
CA LEU A 126 9.09 -5.25 19.70
C LEU A 126 7.93 -4.68 20.53
N ASP A 127 8.00 -4.75 21.86
CA ASP A 127 6.91 -4.33 22.72
C ASP A 127 6.66 -2.84 22.59
N THR A 128 7.73 -2.04 22.62
CA THR A 128 7.62 -0.58 22.39
C THR A 128 7.07 -0.24 21.00
N ALA A 129 7.34 -1.07 19.98
CA ALA A 129 6.76 -0.91 18.64
C ALA A 129 5.27 -1.25 18.61
N LEU A 130 4.86 -2.29 19.33
CA LEU A 130 3.45 -2.68 19.44
C LEU A 130 2.64 -1.67 20.24
N GLU A 131 3.20 -1.10 21.30
CA GLU A 131 2.63 0.03 22.03
C GLU A 131 2.47 1.26 21.16
N ALA A 132 3.52 1.61 20.38
CA ALA A 132 3.45 2.71 19.42
C ALA A 132 2.35 2.48 18.36
N LEU A 133 2.20 1.26 17.88
CA LEU A 133 1.11 0.89 16.97
C LEU A 133 -0.25 1.06 17.65
N ALA A 134 -0.42 0.58 18.87
CA ALA A 134 -1.66 0.69 19.64
C ALA A 134 -2.03 2.16 19.91
N ALA A 135 -1.06 3.00 20.31
CA ALA A 135 -1.26 4.43 20.54
C ALA A 135 -1.73 5.16 19.28
N LEU A 136 -1.12 4.86 18.12
CA LEU A 136 -1.53 5.43 16.84
C LEU A 136 -2.89 4.90 16.38
N GLU A 137 -3.25 3.66 16.72
CA GLU A 137 -4.55 3.08 16.42
C GLU A 137 -5.66 3.67 17.28
N ALA A 138 -5.42 3.86 18.58
CA ALA A 138 -6.34 4.54 19.49
C ALA A 138 -6.58 6.00 19.08
N ALA A 139 -5.59 6.66 18.47
CA ALA A 139 -5.75 8.00 17.92
C ALA A 139 -6.68 8.04 16.68
N LYS A 140 -6.95 6.90 16.03
CA LYS A 140 -7.94 6.83 14.94
C LYS A 140 -9.33 6.61 15.52
N VAL A 141 -10.25 7.51 15.18
CA VAL A 141 -11.67 7.24 15.41
C VAL A 141 -12.27 6.61 14.16
N PRO A 142 -12.94 5.45 14.28
CA PRO A 142 -13.73 4.90 13.19
C PRO A 142 -14.73 5.96 12.73
N THR A 143 -14.57 6.44 11.49
CA THR A 143 -15.53 7.40 10.92
C THR A 143 -16.58 6.61 10.15
N PRO A 144 -17.87 6.67 10.55
CA PRO A 144 -18.92 6.02 9.78
C PRO A 144 -19.01 6.64 8.38
N PRO A 145 -19.23 5.83 7.33
CA PRO A 145 -19.31 6.33 5.97
C PRO A 145 -20.55 7.21 5.76
N GLY A 146 -20.39 8.34 5.06
CA GLY A 146 -21.50 9.17 4.58
C GLY A 146 -21.98 10.26 5.52
N ASP A 147 -21.33 10.45 6.66
CA ASP A 147 -21.81 11.35 7.69
C ASP A 147 -21.49 12.83 7.40
N ARG A 148 -22.43 13.74 7.72
CA ARG A 148 -22.22 15.19 7.63
C ARG A 148 -21.16 15.56 8.69
N GLY A 149 -20.10 16.26 8.30
CA GLY A 149 -18.97 16.54 9.21
C GLY A 149 -17.80 15.55 9.14
N ALA A 150 -17.71 14.74 8.07
CA ALA A 150 -16.58 13.84 7.87
C ALA A 150 -15.22 14.59 7.80
N LEU A 151 -15.19 15.83 7.30
CA LEU A 151 -13.94 16.60 7.20
C LEU A 151 -13.49 17.11 8.57
N GLU A 152 -14.41 17.63 9.37
CA GLU A 152 -14.19 18.14 10.73
C GLU A 152 -13.66 17.02 11.63
N ARG A 153 -14.28 15.84 11.58
CA ARG A 153 -13.79 14.66 12.29
C ARG A 153 -12.43 14.18 11.80
N ALA A 154 -12.20 14.17 10.49
CA ALA A 154 -10.89 13.83 9.95
C ALA A 154 -9.81 14.81 10.44
N ARG A 155 -10.13 16.11 10.57
CA ARG A 155 -9.23 17.11 11.17
C ARG A 155 -8.96 16.82 12.65
N GLN A 156 -9.97 16.43 13.41
CA GLN A 156 -9.79 16.05 14.83
C GLN A 156 -8.99 14.76 14.98
N GLU A 157 -9.24 13.74 14.14
CA GLU A 157 -8.42 12.54 14.05
C GLU A 157 -6.96 12.91 13.74
N TRP A 158 -6.73 13.80 12.77
CA TRP A 158 -5.39 14.26 12.43
C TRP A 158 -4.68 14.92 13.62
N ARG A 159 -5.37 15.80 14.36
CA ARG A 159 -4.78 16.43 15.55
C ARG A 159 -4.33 15.39 16.58
N ARG A 160 -5.15 14.37 16.84
CA ARG A 160 -4.82 13.28 17.78
C ARG A 160 -3.66 12.43 17.28
N VAL A 161 -3.68 12.04 16.00
CA VAL A 161 -2.59 11.28 15.37
C VAL A 161 -1.29 12.09 15.40
N ARG A 162 -1.34 13.39 15.09
CA ARG A 162 -0.18 14.31 15.16
C ARG A 162 0.37 14.35 16.58
N GLN A 163 -0.48 14.52 17.58
CA GLN A 163 -0.07 14.54 18.99
C GLN A 163 0.56 13.22 19.44
N ALA A 164 -0.10 12.09 19.15
CA ALA A 164 0.43 10.76 19.48
C ALA A 164 1.77 10.51 18.79
N PHE A 165 1.92 10.88 17.51
CA PHE A 165 3.17 10.74 16.79
C PHE A 165 4.30 11.61 17.39
N VAL A 166 4.00 12.87 17.74
CA VAL A 166 4.97 13.75 18.41
C VAL A 166 5.41 13.14 19.74
N GLN A 167 4.47 12.70 20.58
CA GLN A 167 4.77 12.04 21.85
C GLN A 167 5.67 10.82 21.67
N LEU A 168 5.33 9.94 20.71
CA LEU A 168 6.12 8.74 20.41
C LEU A 168 7.55 9.09 19.97
N GLN A 169 7.74 10.12 19.15
CA GLN A 169 9.07 10.54 18.69
C GLN A 169 9.92 11.17 19.81
N THR A 170 9.29 11.76 20.82
CA THR A 170 9.98 12.40 21.94
C THR A 170 10.21 11.50 23.16
N GLN A 171 9.60 10.32 23.20
CA GLN A 171 9.70 9.39 24.35
C GLN A 171 11.06 8.69 24.45
N ASP A 172 11.77 8.49 23.35
CA ASP A 172 13.06 7.81 23.37
C ASP A 172 14.16 8.79 23.83
N ALA A 173 15.12 8.33 24.64
CA ALA A 173 16.25 9.15 25.12
C ALA A 173 17.13 9.74 24.00
N SER A 174 17.05 9.16 22.79
CA SER A 174 17.72 9.66 21.57
C SER A 174 16.76 10.42 20.63
N GLY A 175 15.54 10.67 21.09
CA GLY A 175 14.48 11.30 20.32
C GLY A 175 14.80 12.74 19.95
N ALA A 176 14.27 13.18 18.82
CA ALA A 176 14.36 14.57 18.42
C ALA A 176 13.61 15.45 19.42
N ARG A 177 14.06 16.70 19.59
CA ARG A 177 13.35 17.67 20.44
C ARG A 177 11.93 17.87 19.90
N ARG A 178 10.95 18.00 20.78
CA ARG A 178 9.53 18.20 20.42
C ARG A 178 9.35 19.26 19.33
N ALA A 179 10.00 20.41 19.51
CA ALA A 179 9.96 21.53 18.58
C ALA A 179 10.39 21.13 17.16
N GLN A 180 11.48 20.36 17.03
CA GLN A 180 11.99 19.90 15.72
C GLN A 180 11.01 18.94 15.04
N VAL A 181 10.38 18.04 15.80
CA VAL A 181 9.37 17.11 15.26
C VAL A 181 8.15 17.89 14.78
N GLU A 182 7.66 18.84 15.57
CA GLU A 182 6.50 19.66 15.22
C GLU A 182 6.77 20.59 14.03
N GLU A 183 7.95 21.20 13.96
CA GLU A 183 8.41 22.01 12.83
C GLU A 183 8.49 21.18 11.54
N ARG A 184 9.09 19.99 11.61
CA ARG A 184 9.15 19.08 10.46
C ARG A 184 7.76 18.68 9.98
N LEU A 185 6.83 18.40 10.89
CA LEU A 185 5.44 18.11 10.52
C LEU A 185 4.76 19.32 9.90
N ALA A 186 4.96 20.52 10.44
CA ALA A 186 4.41 21.75 9.88
C ALA A 186 4.93 22.01 8.45
N ALA A 187 6.22 21.82 8.21
CA ALA A 187 6.81 21.92 6.86
C ALA A 187 6.22 20.90 5.88
N LEU A 188 6.02 19.66 6.32
CA LEU A 188 5.37 18.62 5.52
C LEU A 188 3.91 18.97 5.20
N GLU A 189 3.15 19.46 6.19
CA GLU A 189 1.77 19.92 6.00
C GLU A 189 1.69 21.10 5.03
N ALA A 190 2.57 22.09 5.17
CA ALA A 190 2.64 23.26 4.30
C ALA A 190 2.92 22.85 2.85
N SER A 191 3.91 21.97 2.64
CA SER A 191 4.25 21.46 1.31
C SER A 191 3.09 20.71 0.62
N HIS A 192 2.25 20.03 1.41
CA HIS A 192 1.09 19.28 0.88
C HIS A 192 -0.21 20.10 0.83
N GLY A 193 -0.22 21.30 1.43
CA GLY A 193 -1.38 22.17 1.60
C GLY A 193 -2.18 22.41 0.32
N PRO A 194 -1.56 22.79 -0.81
CA PRO A 194 -2.28 23.05 -2.07
C PRO A 194 -3.03 21.83 -2.60
N MET A 195 -2.40 20.65 -2.52
CA MET A 195 -3.02 19.40 -2.92
C MET A 195 -4.20 19.10 -1.97
N ARG A 196 -3.98 19.23 -0.65
CA ARG A 196 -5.00 18.96 0.36
C ARG A 196 -6.23 19.83 0.14
N ALA A 197 -6.05 21.13 -0.12
CA ALA A 197 -7.13 22.07 -0.44
C ALA A 197 -7.94 21.62 -1.66
N ARG A 198 -7.29 21.15 -2.73
CA ARG A 198 -7.98 20.58 -3.90
C ARG A 198 -8.81 19.35 -3.54
N LYS A 199 -8.28 18.42 -2.73
CA LYS A 199 -9.04 17.25 -2.26
C LYS A 199 -10.23 17.66 -1.39
N GLU A 200 -10.05 18.59 -0.47
CA GLU A 200 -11.14 19.12 0.37
C GLU A 200 -12.23 19.75 -0.49
N ALA A 201 -11.88 20.58 -1.47
CA ALA A 201 -12.83 21.19 -2.40
C ALA A 201 -13.64 20.14 -3.17
N LEU A 202 -12.97 19.11 -3.71
CA LEU A 202 -13.64 17.99 -4.40
C LEU A 202 -14.59 17.22 -3.48
N LEU A 203 -14.22 16.99 -2.21
CA LEU A 203 -15.09 16.34 -1.23
C LEU A 203 -16.32 17.20 -0.93
N ARG A 204 -16.15 18.51 -0.71
CA ARG A 204 -17.26 19.45 -0.50
C ARG A 204 -18.21 19.49 -1.70
N MET A 205 -17.68 19.58 -2.92
CA MET A 205 -18.49 19.54 -4.14
C MET A 205 -19.27 18.23 -4.27
N ARG A 206 -18.67 17.08 -3.91
CA ARG A 206 -19.36 15.79 -3.91
C ARG A 206 -20.47 15.74 -2.88
N GLN A 207 -20.23 16.25 -1.66
CA GLN A 207 -21.24 16.32 -0.60
C GLN A 207 -22.41 17.23 -1.02
N GLN A 208 -22.13 18.40 -1.59
CA GLN A 208 -23.18 19.30 -2.10
C GLN A 208 -23.99 18.66 -3.22
N ARG A 209 -23.34 17.99 -4.19
CA ARG A 209 -24.04 17.24 -5.25
C ARG A 209 -24.89 16.11 -4.69
N HIS A 210 -24.41 15.41 -3.66
CA HIS A 210 -25.17 14.35 -3.01
C HIS A 210 -26.39 14.91 -2.27
N ALA A 211 -26.22 15.99 -1.51
CA ALA A 211 -27.31 16.67 -0.80
C ALA A 211 -28.39 17.19 -1.76
N ARG A 212 -28.00 17.82 -2.87
CA ARG A 212 -28.93 18.26 -3.93
C ARG A 212 -29.67 17.09 -4.57
N ARG A 213 -29.00 15.95 -4.76
CA ARG A 213 -29.63 14.76 -5.34
C ARG A 213 -30.55 14.05 -4.37
N HIS A 214 -30.31 14.12 -3.07
CA HIS A 214 -31.06 13.40 -2.04
C HIS A 214 -31.56 14.39 -0.98
N PRO A 215 -32.60 15.19 -1.30
CA PRO A 215 -33.26 16.02 -0.30
C PRO A 215 -33.84 15.10 0.79
N PRO A 216 -33.75 15.52 2.07
CA PRO A 216 -34.16 14.71 3.21
C PRO A 216 -35.64 14.31 3.21
N ASP A 217 -36.49 15.04 2.48
CA ASP A 217 -37.96 14.85 2.49
C ASP A 217 -38.51 14.06 1.29
N ALA A 218 -37.68 13.29 0.58
CA ALA A 218 -38.18 12.43 -0.50
C ALA A 218 -38.88 11.17 0.08
N CYS A 219 -40.08 11.36 0.63
CA CYS A 219 -40.98 10.28 1.01
C CYS A 219 -41.51 9.57 -0.27
N GLY A 220 -41.51 8.23 -0.29
CA GLY A 220 -42.00 7.39 -1.41
C GLY A 220 -40.92 6.50 -2.06
N ASP A 221 -41.28 5.74 -3.11
CA ASP A 221 -40.44 4.76 -3.83
C ASP A 221 -39.23 5.34 -4.60
N ALA A 222 -39.05 6.66 -4.55
CA ALA A 222 -37.96 7.37 -5.22
C ALA A 222 -36.53 6.84 -4.90
N PRO A 223 -36.17 6.40 -3.68
CA PRO A 223 -34.86 5.82 -3.43
C PRO A 223 -34.69 4.44 -4.07
N LEU A 224 -35.76 3.64 -4.18
CA LEU A 224 -35.75 2.34 -4.87
C LEU A 224 -35.55 2.52 -6.38
N VAL A 225 -36.32 3.42 -7.00
CA VAL A 225 -36.18 3.77 -8.42
C VAL A 225 -34.77 4.27 -8.72
N ARG A 226 -34.21 5.17 -7.90
CA ARG A 226 -32.82 5.65 -8.06
C ARG A 226 -31.77 4.56 -7.82
N ARG A 227 -32.07 3.55 -7.00
CA ARG A 227 -31.17 2.39 -6.81
C ARG A 227 -31.18 1.51 -8.05
N LEU A 228 -32.35 1.31 -8.66
CA LEU A 228 -32.51 0.61 -9.93
C LEU A 228 -31.79 1.35 -11.06
N GLU A 229 -32.01 2.65 -11.20
CA GLU A 229 -31.32 3.49 -12.19
C GLU A 229 -29.79 3.45 -12.04
N ARG A 230 -29.28 3.46 -10.80
CA ARG A 230 -27.85 3.31 -10.54
C ARG A 230 -27.32 1.95 -10.99
N LYS A 231 -28.06 0.86 -10.73
CA LYS A 231 -27.70 -0.47 -11.24
C LYS A 231 -27.72 -0.52 -12.77
N LEU A 232 -28.74 0.06 -13.40
CA LEU A 232 -28.85 0.12 -14.87
C LEU A 232 -27.70 0.93 -15.49
N ARG A 233 -27.36 2.10 -14.92
CA ARG A 233 -26.20 2.89 -15.38
C ARG A 233 -24.88 2.17 -15.16
N ALA A 234 -24.69 1.52 -14.01
CA ALA A 234 -23.49 0.74 -13.74
C ALA A 234 -23.35 -0.42 -14.73
N TRP A 235 -24.44 -1.11 -15.04
CA TRP A 235 -24.47 -2.15 -16.06
C TRP A 235 -24.12 -1.60 -17.44
N ALA A 236 -24.76 -0.51 -17.87
CA ALA A 236 -24.46 0.15 -19.14
C ALA A 236 -22.98 0.59 -19.25
N HIS A 237 -22.42 1.13 -18.17
CA HIS A 237 -21.00 1.48 -18.10
C HIS A 237 -20.09 0.24 -18.18
N GLU A 238 -20.43 -0.86 -17.52
CA GLU A 238 -19.64 -2.09 -17.59
C GLU A 238 -19.72 -2.69 -19.01
N THR A 239 -20.89 -2.69 -19.65
CA THR A 239 -21.06 -3.09 -21.06
C THR A 239 -20.21 -2.21 -21.99
N ALA A 240 -20.24 -0.89 -21.82
CA ALA A 240 -19.42 0.03 -22.60
C ALA A 240 -17.92 -0.21 -22.37
N ARG A 241 -17.52 -0.51 -21.13
CA ARG A 241 -16.14 -0.82 -20.76
C ARG A 241 -15.68 -2.15 -21.35
N GLN A 242 -16.54 -3.16 -21.36
CA GLN A 242 -16.30 -4.44 -22.03
C GLN A 242 -16.13 -4.25 -23.54
N ARG A 243 -17.02 -3.47 -24.19
CA ARG A 243 -16.87 -3.11 -25.62
C ARG A 243 -15.55 -2.41 -25.91
N ARG A 244 -15.16 -1.44 -25.09
CA ARG A 244 -13.85 -0.76 -25.22
C ARG A 244 -12.67 -1.73 -25.05
N ARG A 245 -12.75 -2.66 -24.08
CA ARG A 245 -11.71 -3.68 -23.88
C ARG A 245 -11.62 -4.63 -25.07
N ALA A 246 -12.75 -5.06 -25.63
CA ALA A 246 -12.80 -5.90 -26.83
C ALA A 246 -12.19 -5.17 -28.03
N ALA A 247 -12.60 -3.92 -28.29
CA ALA A 247 -12.04 -3.10 -29.37
C ALA A 247 -10.51 -2.90 -29.22
N LEU A 248 -10.02 -2.66 -28.00
CA LEU A 248 -8.58 -2.54 -27.75
C LEU A 248 -7.85 -3.87 -27.93
N ALA A 249 -8.45 -5.00 -27.55
CA ALA A 249 -7.88 -6.32 -27.76
C ALA A 249 -7.80 -6.66 -29.26
N GLU A 250 -8.87 -6.40 -30.02
CA GLU A 250 -8.89 -6.56 -31.48
C GLU A 250 -7.86 -5.66 -32.16
N ALA A 251 -7.74 -4.40 -31.76
CA ALA A 251 -6.73 -3.50 -32.30
C ALA A 251 -5.30 -4.02 -32.06
N ARG A 252 -5.01 -4.52 -30.85
CA ARG A 252 -3.72 -5.15 -30.53
C ARG A 252 -3.47 -6.41 -31.36
N GLU A 253 -4.49 -7.23 -31.55
CA GLU A 253 -4.38 -8.45 -32.34
C GLU A 253 -4.12 -8.12 -33.83
N ARG A 254 -4.82 -7.12 -34.38
CA ARG A 254 -4.55 -6.62 -35.74
C ARG A 254 -3.12 -6.14 -35.89
N THR A 255 -2.61 -5.33 -34.96
CA THR A 255 -1.21 -4.88 -34.98
C THR A 255 -0.24 -6.07 -34.94
N ARG A 256 -0.47 -7.04 -34.06
CA ARG A 256 0.35 -8.26 -33.97
C ARG A 256 0.32 -9.08 -35.25
N ARG A 257 -0.84 -9.23 -35.90
CA ARG A 257 -0.97 -9.92 -37.19
C ARG A 257 -0.22 -9.20 -38.30
N LEU A 258 -0.28 -7.86 -38.34
CA LEU A 258 0.49 -7.05 -39.29
C LEU A 258 2.00 -7.19 -39.07
N GLU A 259 2.47 -7.18 -37.82
CA GLU A 259 3.88 -7.40 -37.49
C GLU A 259 4.36 -8.80 -37.89
N LEU A 260 3.58 -9.85 -37.63
CA LEU A 260 3.90 -11.21 -38.06
C LEU A 260 3.92 -11.33 -39.59
N GLY A 261 2.98 -10.69 -40.29
CA GLY A 261 2.97 -10.64 -41.75
C GLY A 261 4.19 -9.92 -42.33
N ARG A 262 4.66 -8.84 -41.67
CA ARG A 262 5.91 -8.16 -42.04
C ARG A 262 7.13 -9.06 -41.84
N LYS A 263 7.21 -9.76 -40.71
CA LYS A 263 8.30 -10.71 -40.42
C LYS A 263 8.34 -11.88 -41.40
N ARG A 264 7.20 -12.42 -41.84
CA ARG A 264 7.14 -13.50 -42.84
C ARG A 264 7.60 -13.10 -44.24
N ARG A 265 7.49 -11.81 -44.59
CA ARG A 265 7.98 -11.27 -45.88
C ARG A 265 9.45 -10.89 -45.86
N TRP A 266 10.06 -10.90 -44.68
CA TRP A 266 11.50 -10.74 -44.55
C TRP A 266 12.13 -12.11 -44.73
N ASP A 267 12.91 -12.26 -45.79
CA ASP A 267 13.55 -13.51 -46.21
C ASP A 267 14.83 -13.83 -45.42
N GLY A 268 15.24 -12.94 -44.50
CA GLY A 268 16.45 -13.06 -43.70
C GLY A 268 17.76 -12.81 -44.46
N LYS A 269 17.70 -12.44 -45.74
CA LYS A 269 18.89 -12.23 -46.58
C LYS A 269 19.50 -10.84 -46.41
N GLU A 270 18.71 -9.88 -45.95
CA GLU A 270 19.16 -8.52 -45.66
C GLU A 270 18.90 -8.16 -44.18
N SER A 271 19.62 -7.16 -43.65
CA SER A 271 19.38 -6.70 -42.28
C SER A 271 17.94 -6.17 -42.15
N TYR A 272 17.28 -6.41 -41.02
CA TYR A 272 15.90 -5.95 -40.78
C TYR A 272 15.75 -4.42 -40.94
N ALA A 273 16.83 -3.66 -40.69
CA ALA A 273 16.86 -2.21 -40.88
C ALA A 273 16.85 -1.82 -42.37
N ASP A 274 17.55 -2.55 -43.23
CA ASP A 274 17.60 -2.29 -44.68
C ASP A 274 16.29 -2.66 -45.36
N PHE A 275 15.71 -3.80 -45.00
CA PHE A 275 14.36 -4.19 -45.43
C PHE A 275 13.33 -3.10 -45.12
N MET A 276 13.34 -2.58 -43.87
CA MET A 276 12.41 -1.52 -43.45
C MET A 276 12.67 -0.18 -44.15
N ARG A 277 13.91 0.13 -44.55
CA ARG A 277 14.24 1.33 -45.35
C ARG A 277 13.71 1.22 -46.77
N ARG A 278 13.91 0.08 -47.43
CA ARG A 278 13.42 -0.17 -48.79
C ARG A 278 11.89 -0.13 -48.86
N ARG A 279 11.21 -0.78 -47.91
CA ARG A 279 9.74 -0.79 -47.87
C ARG A 279 9.08 0.58 -47.65
N ARG A 280 9.82 1.57 -47.16
CA ARG A 280 9.39 2.98 -47.03
C ARG A 280 9.63 3.80 -48.29
N ARG A 281 10.42 3.30 -49.25
CA ARG A 281 10.65 3.93 -50.56
C ARG A 281 9.65 3.42 -51.60
N ASP A 282 9.21 2.17 -51.45
CA ASP A 282 8.31 1.48 -52.39
C ASP A 282 6.80 1.73 -52.14
N GLY A 283 6.43 2.59 -51.18
CA GLY A 283 5.03 2.91 -50.88
C GLY A 283 4.89 4.28 -50.26
#